data_AF-A0A553HIQ6-F1
#
_entry.id   AF-A0A553HIQ6-F1
#
_cell.length_a   1.000
_cell.length_b   1.000
_cell.length_c   1.000
_cell.angle_alpha   90.00
_cell.angle_beta   90.00
_cell.angle_gamma   90.00
#
_symmetry.space_group_name_H-M   'P 1'
#
loop_
_entity.id
_entity.type
_entity.pdbx_description
1 polymer ?
#
loop_
_entity_poly.entity_id
_entity_poly.type
_entity_poly.pdbx_seq_one_letter_code
_entity_poly.pdbx_strand_id
1 'polypeptide(L)'
;MVDAVSVPIEKHTRAKAMSCMADQYANASYTVVHTAHLLNFPWSKEIDGKRNGGPCLALVLSSWFTRGWTAVELALSRNVIVLFKGETDEKPTLVDLNDIVASDPRTCTRGHWLASQLIQRLRKPVENVGDLLAILSQRTTSWAKDRSAISAILAGTKIDYDSEDTANKITQKTIVHLGKIPHSCLVHSTSTMTTTGGFLWCPATIDSMPFDISVDMRIAIDAKKQSMLTVDADGVAMGEWHCCQVKKTMSRTFVSCRWDTNPLSFSRLRRHLKTRIDAFFCDHSQLSTGGRSSRRPTGETTRNPPALSCRYIATVMTHQFESRPWQVLVVRLGEMTLNGPIIANEAIYELKNELVRRRALPRSDWVQKANKRAGHMDEVMPGSYRSEYASKRTQYVEDVPLRSGRKSSERLFHPDTEDLIRL
;
A
#
# COMPACT_ATOMS: atom_id res chain seq x y z
N MET A 1 -31.30 2.08 -0.79
CA MET A 1 -29.88 1.97 -1.20
C MET A 1 -29.06 2.04 0.07
N VAL A 2 -28.16 1.09 0.30
CA VAL A 2 -27.27 1.14 1.47
C VAL A 2 -26.07 2.02 1.09
N ASP A 3 -25.92 3.16 1.76
CA ASP A 3 -24.68 3.94 1.72
C ASP A 3 -23.63 3.23 2.59
N ALA A 4 -22.34 3.37 2.25
CA ALA A 4 -21.23 2.95 3.10
C ALA A 4 -21.34 3.52 4.53
N VAL A 5 -22.02 4.66 4.71
CA VAL A 5 -22.31 5.28 6.03
C VAL A 5 -23.40 4.53 6.81
N SER A 6 -24.26 3.75 6.15
CA SER A 6 -25.39 3.02 6.76
C SER A 6 -25.10 1.53 6.95
N VAL A 7 -23.83 1.12 6.90
CA VAL A 7 -23.44 -0.29 7.06
C VAL A 7 -23.56 -0.70 8.54
N PRO A 8 -24.32 -1.77 8.86
CA PRO A 8 -24.47 -2.25 10.24
C PRO A 8 -23.14 -2.61 10.91
N ILE A 9 -23.09 -2.51 12.24
CA ILE A 9 -21.92 -2.91 13.04
C ILE A 9 -21.87 -4.43 13.20
N GLU A 10 -23.04 -5.06 13.33
CA GLU A 10 -23.18 -6.51 13.53
C GLU A 10 -22.59 -7.30 12.35
N LYS A 11 -21.72 -8.27 12.64
CA LYS A 11 -20.90 -8.99 11.64
C LYS A 11 -21.70 -9.57 10.47
N HIS A 12 -22.77 -10.31 10.74
CA HIS A 12 -23.56 -10.99 9.71
C HIS A 12 -24.39 -10.01 8.87
N THR A 13 -25.08 -9.09 9.53
CA THR A 13 -25.89 -8.07 8.84
C THR A 13 -25.01 -7.13 8.02
N ARG A 14 -23.80 -6.82 8.51
CA ARG A 14 -22.75 -6.10 7.78
C ARG A 14 -22.28 -6.83 6.54
N ALA A 15 -21.95 -8.11 6.67
CA ALA A 15 -21.53 -8.99 5.58
C ALA A 15 -22.56 -8.97 4.44
N LYS A 16 -23.83 -9.20 4.79
CA LYS A 16 -24.95 -9.13 3.86
C LYS A 16 -25.09 -7.75 3.21
N ALA A 17 -25.03 -6.67 4.01
CA ALA A 17 -25.13 -5.31 3.50
C ALA A 17 -23.99 -4.98 2.50
N MET A 18 -22.75 -5.39 2.80
CA MET A 18 -21.60 -5.19 1.91
C MET A 18 -21.75 -5.94 0.59
N SER A 19 -22.21 -7.20 0.63
CA SER A 19 -22.46 -8.00 -0.57
C SER A 19 -23.54 -7.35 -1.44
N CYS A 20 -24.66 -6.93 -0.84
CA CYS A 20 -25.75 -6.30 -1.58
C CYS A 20 -25.39 -4.92 -2.13
N MET A 21 -24.49 -4.17 -1.48
CA MET A 21 -24.12 -2.83 -1.91
C MET A 21 -23.43 -2.85 -3.27
N ALA A 22 -22.52 -3.80 -3.52
CA ALA A 22 -21.87 -3.96 -4.81
C ALA A 22 -22.90 -4.21 -5.94
N ASP A 23 -23.86 -5.11 -5.69
CA ASP A 23 -24.93 -5.43 -6.64
C ASP A 23 -25.86 -4.23 -6.90
N GLN A 24 -26.14 -3.41 -5.87
CA GLN A 24 -26.95 -2.21 -6.03
C GLN A 24 -26.29 -1.21 -6.97
N TYR A 25 -25.00 -0.92 -6.80
CA TYR A 25 -24.29 0.01 -7.69
C TYR A 25 -24.14 -0.55 -9.11
N ALA A 26 -23.89 -1.85 -9.27
CA ALA A 26 -23.78 -2.49 -10.58
C ALA A 26 -25.07 -2.47 -11.41
N ASN A 27 -26.22 -2.46 -10.71
CA ASN A 27 -27.56 -2.49 -11.33
C ASN A 27 -28.27 -1.13 -11.31
N ALA A 28 -27.72 -0.11 -10.65
CA ALA A 28 -28.30 1.22 -10.63
C ALA A 28 -28.29 1.86 -12.02
N SER A 29 -29.40 2.47 -12.42
CA SER A 29 -29.48 3.25 -13.67
C SER A 29 -28.56 4.47 -13.61
N TYR A 30 -28.50 5.12 -12.45
CA TYR A 30 -27.65 6.27 -12.18
C TYR A 30 -27.12 6.22 -10.74
N THR A 31 -25.87 6.62 -10.58
CA THR A 31 -25.26 6.91 -9.28
C THR A 31 -25.06 8.41 -9.17
N VAL A 32 -25.57 9.00 -8.09
CA VAL A 32 -25.56 10.45 -7.90
C VAL A 32 -24.54 10.82 -6.83
N VAL A 33 -23.53 11.61 -7.20
CA VAL A 33 -22.54 12.15 -6.27
C VAL A 33 -23.04 13.49 -5.74
N HIS A 34 -23.41 13.50 -4.47
CA HIS A 34 -23.94 14.66 -3.76
C HIS A 34 -23.09 14.94 -2.52
N THR A 35 -22.32 16.03 -2.55
CA THR A 35 -21.50 16.44 -1.40
C THR A 35 -21.60 17.95 -1.20
N ALA A 36 -21.58 18.39 0.06
CA ALA A 36 -21.64 19.82 0.40
C ALA A 36 -20.51 20.63 -0.25
N HIS A 37 -19.32 20.04 -0.44
CA HIS A 37 -18.21 20.71 -1.11
C HIS A 37 -18.53 20.99 -2.59
N LEU A 38 -19.06 20.00 -3.32
CA LEU A 38 -19.36 20.13 -4.75
C LEU A 38 -20.57 21.03 -5.02
N LEU A 39 -21.58 21.01 -4.14
CA LEU A 39 -22.74 21.91 -4.22
C LEU A 39 -22.38 23.38 -4.04
N ASN A 40 -21.25 23.67 -3.40
CA ASN A 40 -20.72 25.02 -3.27
C ASN A 40 -19.70 25.37 -4.37
N PHE A 41 -19.35 24.41 -5.23
CA PHE A 41 -18.38 24.60 -6.30
C PHE A 41 -19.12 24.94 -7.61
N PRO A 42 -18.88 26.12 -8.22
CA PRO A 42 -19.55 26.51 -9.45
C PRO A 42 -19.15 25.59 -10.60
N TRP A 43 -20.15 25.13 -11.35
CA TRP A 43 -19.92 24.46 -12.61
C TRP A 43 -19.58 25.48 -13.70
N SER A 44 -18.48 25.25 -14.41
CA SER A 44 -18.21 25.92 -15.68
C SER A 44 -17.45 24.95 -16.58
N LYS A 45 -17.83 24.89 -17.86
CA LYS A 45 -17.15 24.04 -18.87
C LYS A 45 -15.79 24.61 -19.27
N GLU A 46 -15.64 25.94 -19.28
CA GLU A 46 -14.45 26.61 -19.82
C GLU A 46 -14.05 27.84 -18.99
N ILE A 47 -12.74 28.09 -18.95
CA ILE A 47 -12.12 29.31 -18.41
C ILE A 47 -11.05 29.74 -19.41
N ASP A 48 -11.10 31.00 -19.86
CA ASP A 48 -10.14 31.59 -20.81
C ASP A 48 -9.93 30.76 -22.10
N GLY A 49 -11.03 30.22 -22.65
CA GLY A 49 -11.00 29.41 -23.88
C GLY A 49 -10.36 28.03 -23.73
N LYS A 50 -10.14 27.56 -22.50
CA LYS A 50 -9.67 26.20 -22.19
C LYS A 50 -10.69 25.47 -21.33
N ARG A 51 -10.72 24.13 -21.45
CA ARG A 51 -11.57 23.30 -20.61
C ARG A 51 -11.23 23.50 -19.14
N ASN A 52 -12.24 23.82 -18.34
CA ASN A 52 -12.07 24.08 -16.92
C ASN A 52 -11.84 22.76 -16.17
N GLY A 53 -10.65 22.61 -15.60
CA GLY A 53 -10.30 21.45 -14.78
C GLY A 53 -10.77 21.52 -13.33
N GLY A 54 -11.24 22.69 -12.89
CA GLY A 54 -11.67 22.94 -11.51
C GLY A 54 -12.68 21.93 -10.99
N PRO A 55 -13.79 21.65 -11.70
CA PRO A 55 -14.80 20.67 -11.27
C PRO A 55 -14.22 19.25 -11.08
N CYS A 56 -13.31 18.84 -11.97
CA CYS A 56 -12.66 17.53 -11.88
C CYS A 56 -11.71 17.45 -10.67
N LEU A 57 -10.97 18.53 -10.38
CA LEU A 57 -10.12 18.64 -9.21
C LEU A 57 -10.94 18.65 -7.93
N ALA A 58 -12.03 19.43 -7.88
CA ALA A 58 -12.95 19.48 -6.75
C ALA A 58 -13.56 18.11 -6.44
N LEU A 59 -13.92 17.33 -7.47
CA LEU A 59 -14.41 15.96 -7.30
C LEU A 59 -13.36 15.04 -6.66
N VAL A 60 -12.14 15.03 -7.17
CA VAL A 60 -11.05 14.18 -6.63
C VAL A 60 -10.66 14.57 -5.20
N LEU A 61 -10.74 15.86 -4.86
CA LEU A 61 -10.44 16.37 -3.53
C LEU A 61 -11.63 16.28 -2.56
N SER A 62 -12.82 15.90 -3.05
CA SER A 62 -14.01 15.77 -2.22
C SER A 62 -13.89 14.60 -1.23
N SER A 63 -14.55 14.73 -0.09
CA SER A 63 -14.63 13.67 0.92
C SER A 63 -15.31 12.39 0.44
N TRP A 64 -16.05 12.46 -0.67
CA TRP A 64 -16.58 11.26 -1.33
C TRP A 64 -15.44 10.48 -2.00
N PHE A 65 -14.61 11.12 -2.84
CA PHE A 65 -13.59 10.40 -3.60
C PHE A 65 -12.47 9.78 -2.74
N THR A 66 -12.19 10.34 -1.56
CA THR A 66 -11.15 9.85 -0.64
C THR A 66 -11.54 8.61 0.18
N ARG A 67 -12.82 8.20 0.16
CA ARG A 67 -13.30 7.01 0.87
C ARG A 67 -12.91 5.74 0.10
N GLY A 68 -12.66 4.65 0.83
CA GLY A 68 -12.37 3.35 0.23
C GLY A 68 -13.54 2.80 -0.56
N TRP A 69 -14.74 2.84 0.01
CA TRP A 69 -15.94 2.28 -0.60
C TRP A 69 -16.37 2.97 -1.89
N THR A 70 -16.15 4.27 -2.01
CA THR A 70 -16.48 5.02 -3.23
C THR A 70 -15.63 4.58 -4.44
N ALA A 71 -14.53 3.86 -4.20
CA ALA A 71 -13.83 3.14 -5.26
C ALA A 71 -14.74 2.10 -5.94
N VAL A 72 -15.41 1.29 -5.11
CA VAL A 72 -16.32 0.22 -5.53
C VAL A 72 -17.56 0.84 -6.17
N GLU A 73 -18.13 1.87 -5.53
CA GLU A 73 -19.29 2.59 -6.07
C GLU A 73 -19.01 3.05 -7.50
N LEU A 74 -17.89 3.77 -7.70
CA LEU A 74 -17.55 4.32 -9.00
C LEU A 74 -17.15 3.26 -10.04
N ALA A 75 -16.47 2.19 -9.59
CA ALA A 75 -16.06 1.09 -10.46
C ALA A 75 -17.25 0.28 -10.99
N LEU A 76 -18.28 0.08 -10.16
CA LEU A 76 -19.45 -0.72 -10.51
C LEU A 76 -20.57 0.09 -11.17
N SER A 77 -20.68 1.39 -10.88
CA SER A 77 -21.73 2.25 -11.43
C SER A 77 -21.66 2.30 -12.96
N ARG A 78 -22.80 2.32 -13.66
CA ARG A 78 -22.79 2.50 -15.12
C ARG A 78 -22.72 3.97 -15.50
N ASN A 79 -23.69 4.75 -15.01
CA ASN A 79 -23.81 6.18 -15.25
C ASN A 79 -23.64 6.93 -13.92
N VAL A 80 -22.84 8.00 -13.94
CA VAL A 80 -22.52 8.77 -12.73
C VAL A 80 -22.81 10.24 -12.99
N ILE A 81 -23.71 10.80 -12.19
CA ILE A 81 -24.08 12.21 -12.23
C ILE A 81 -23.50 12.90 -11.01
N VAL A 82 -22.83 14.03 -11.21
CA VAL A 82 -22.23 14.82 -10.15
C VAL A 82 -22.99 16.14 -10.02
N LEU A 83 -23.35 16.49 -8.78
CA LEU A 83 -24.10 17.70 -8.49
C LEU A 83 -23.13 18.82 -8.11
N PHE A 84 -23.18 19.90 -8.88
CA PHE A 84 -22.44 21.14 -8.65
C PHE A 84 -23.37 22.29 -8.26
N LYS A 85 -22.79 23.42 -7.84
CA LYS A 85 -23.56 24.64 -7.62
C LYS A 85 -24.34 25.03 -8.88
N GLY A 86 -25.63 25.32 -8.69
CA GLY A 86 -26.54 25.83 -9.71
C GLY A 86 -26.38 27.32 -9.99
N GLU A 87 -27.08 27.80 -11.01
CA GLU A 87 -27.27 29.24 -11.23
C GLU A 87 -28.12 29.87 -10.13
N THR A 88 -29.06 29.11 -9.58
CA THR A 88 -29.85 29.46 -8.39
C THR A 88 -29.49 28.52 -7.26
N ASP A 89 -29.54 29.01 -6.01
CA ASP A 89 -29.22 28.21 -4.82
C ASP A 89 -30.22 27.06 -4.60
N GLU A 90 -31.39 27.10 -5.25
CA GLU A 90 -32.45 26.09 -5.11
C GLU A 90 -32.28 24.87 -6.02
N LYS A 91 -31.46 24.95 -7.09
CA LYS A 91 -31.38 23.87 -8.09
C LYS A 91 -29.94 23.57 -8.48
N PRO A 92 -29.35 22.44 -8.03
CA PRO A 92 -27.99 22.09 -8.40
C PRO A 92 -27.86 21.78 -9.90
N THR A 93 -26.68 22.01 -10.44
CA THR A 93 -26.34 21.62 -11.81
C THR A 93 -25.98 20.13 -11.84
N LEU A 94 -26.70 19.34 -12.64
CA LEU A 94 -26.43 17.92 -12.83
C LEU A 94 -25.49 17.74 -14.02
N VAL A 95 -24.34 17.11 -13.81
CA VAL A 95 -23.31 16.94 -14.84
C VAL A 95 -22.91 15.47 -14.92
N ASP A 96 -22.86 14.92 -16.14
CA ASP A 96 -22.35 13.56 -16.36
C ASP A 96 -20.84 13.51 -16.08
N LEU A 97 -20.37 12.44 -15.43
CA LEU A 97 -18.96 12.28 -15.11
C LEU A 97 -18.04 12.36 -16.34
N ASN A 98 -18.51 11.91 -17.51
CA ASN A 98 -17.75 11.97 -18.76
C ASN A 98 -17.52 13.42 -19.24
N ASP A 99 -18.43 14.34 -18.90
CA ASP A 99 -18.28 15.77 -19.18
C ASP A 99 -17.31 16.46 -18.21
N ILE A 100 -16.98 15.83 -17.08
CA ILE A 100 -16.03 16.34 -16.09
C ILE A 100 -14.61 15.90 -16.43
N VAL A 101 -14.41 14.64 -16.85
CA VAL A 101 -13.07 14.08 -17.11
C VAL A 101 -12.51 14.52 -18.47
N ALA A 102 -11.20 14.79 -18.50
CA ALA A 102 -10.46 15.10 -19.71
C ALA A 102 -10.17 13.83 -20.53
N SER A 103 -10.36 13.93 -21.85
CA SER A 103 -10.08 12.85 -22.80
C SER A 103 -8.69 12.97 -23.44
N ASP A 104 -8.16 14.19 -23.58
CA ASP A 104 -6.87 14.48 -24.20
C ASP A 104 -6.02 15.40 -23.30
N PRO A 105 -4.77 15.04 -22.97
CA PRO A 105 -3.87 15.90 -22.19
C PRO A 105 -3.51 17.22 -22.87
N ARG A 106 -3.68 17.33 -24.19
CA ARG A 106 -3.37 18.56 -24.96
C ARG A 106 -4.43 19.64 -24.81
N THR A 107 -5.66 19.24 -24.46
CA THR A 107 -6.83 20.15 -24.41
C THR A 107 -7.17 20.59 -22.99
N CYS A 108 -6.37 20.21 -21.99
CA CYS A 108 -6.64 20.49 -20.59
C CYS A 108 -5.37 20.87 -19.83
N THR A 109 -5.54 21.37 -18.60
CA THR A 109 -4.41 21.63 -17.71
C THR A 109 -3.84 20.31 -17.18
N ARG A 110 -2.56 20.33 -16.76
CA ARG A 110 -1.92 19.14 -16.16
C ARG A 110 -2.68 18.63 -14.93
N GLY A 111 -3.21 19.53 -14.09
CA GLY A 111 -4.02 19.17 -12.93
C GLY A 111 -5.32 18.47 -13.33
N HIS A 112 -6.02 18.98 -14.34
CA HIS A 112 -7.22 18.35 -14.90
C HIS A 112 -6.91 16.95 -15.43
N TRP A 113 -5.82 16.82 -16.20
CA TRP A 113 -5.40 15.53 -16.75
C TRP A 113 -5.13 14.50 -15.64
N LEU A 114 -4.34 14.87 -14.64
CA LEU A 114 -4.00 13.98 -13.52
C LEU A 114 -5.25 13.56 -12.73
N ALA A 115 -6.14 14.51 -12.40
CA ALA A 115 -7.40 14.22 -11.72
C ALA A 115 -8.28 13.27 -12.56
N SER A 116 -8.34 13.51 -13.88
CA SER A 116 -9.09 12.65 -14.80
C SER A 116 -8.51 11.22 -14.85
N GLN A 117 -7.19 11.06 -14.81
CA GLN A 117 -6.56 9.75 -14.74
C GLN A 117 -6.87 9.01 -13.43
N LEU A 118 -6.97 9.72 -12.30
CA LEU A 118 -7.37 9.11 -11.01
C LEU A 118 -8.80 8.56 -11.07
N ILE A 119 -9.74 9.32 -11.65
CA ILE A 119 -11.14 8.89 -11.83
C ILE A 119 -11.21 7.74 -12.83
N GLN A 120 -10.60 7.89 -14.01
CA GLN A 120 -10.63 6.88 -15.07
C GLN A 120 -9.98 5.55 -14.63
N ARG A 121 -9.01 5.56 -13.72
CA ARG A 121 -8.40 4.33 -13.19
C ARG A 121 -9.44 3.44 -12.52
N LEU A 122 -10.43 4.03 -11.84
CA LEU A 122 -11.50 3.27 -11.17
C LEU A 122 -12.52 2.71 -12.14
N ARG A 123 -12.62 3.30 -13.33
CA ARG A 123 -13.53 2.89 -14.40
C ARG A 123 -12.96 1.77 -15.26
N LYS A 124 -11.71 1.39 -15.03
CA LYS A 124 -11.01 0.33 -15.76
C LYS A 124 -10.95 -0.94 -14.90
N PRO A 125 -10.98 -2.13 -15.52
CA PRO A 125 -10.73 -3.38 -14.82
C PRO A 125 -9.37 -3.35 -14.11
N VAL A 126 -9.32 -3.95 -12.92
CA VAL A 126 -8.07 -4.15 -12.18
C VAL A 126 -7.41 -5.41 -12.73
N GLU A 127 -6.24 -5.27 -13.37
CA GLU A 127 -5.56 -6.39 -14.03
C GLU A 127 -4.40 -6.99 -13.21
N ASN A 128 -3.90 -6.25 -12.24
CA ASN A 128 -2.75 -6.64 -11.42
C ASN A 128 -2.77 -5.94 -10.05
N VAL A 129 -1.94 -6.43 -9.13
CA VAL A 129 -1.83 -5.87 -7.77
C VAL A 129 -1.40 -4.40 -7.77
N GLY A 130 -0.62 -3.97 -8.76
CA GLY A 130 -0.18 -2.57 -8.90
C GLY A 130 -1.35 -1.61 -9.16
N ASP A 131 -2.28 -1.98 -10.05
CA ASP A 131 -3.48 -1.17 -10.32
C ASP A 131 -4.34 -1.03 -9.06
N LEU A 132 -4.45 -2.11 -8.29
CA LEU A 132 -5.17 -2.13 -7.03
C LEU A 132 -4.53 -1.21 -5.99
N LEU A 133 -3.21 -1.26 -5.83
CA LEU A 133 -2.46 -0.35 -4.95
C LEU A 133 -2.58 1.11 -5.38
N ALA A 134 -2.54 1.39 -6.69
CA ALA A 134 -2.73 2.73 -7.22
C ALA A 134 -4.13 3.29 -6.89
N ILE A 135 -5.15 2.43 -6.85
CA ILE A 135 -6.50 2.79 -6.40
C ILE A 135 -6.53 3.00 -4.87
N LEU A 136 -6.04 2.03 -4.09
CA LEU A 136 -6.21 2.01 -2.64
C LEU A 136 -5.30 3.01 -1.90
N SER A 137 -4.12 3.34 -2.45
CA SER A 137 -3.16 4.28 -1.85
C SER A 137 -3.75 5.67 -1.61
N GLN A 138 -4.69 6.10 -2.46
CA GLN A 138 -5.33 7.42 -2.37
C GLN A 138 -6.51 7.46 -1.38
N ARG A 139 -6.86 6.33 -0.76
CA ARG A 139 -8.14 6.13 -0.03
C ARG A 139 -7.95 5.92 1.46
N THR A 140 -7.39 6.91 2.13
CA THR A 140 -6.88 6.78 3.50
C THR A 140 -7.96 6.69 4.58
N THR A 141 -9.22 7.03 4.29
CA THR A 141 -10.27 7.19 5.31
C THR A 141 -11.12 5.94 5.58
N SER A 142 -10.72 4.76 5.07
CA SER A 142 -11.43 3.49 5.31
C SER A 142 -10.72 2.61 6.33
N TRP A 143 -11.50 1.88 7.12
CA TRP A 143 -10.97 0.93 8.10
C TRP A 143 -10.16 -0.18 7.41
N ALA A 144 -9.07 -0.62 8.04
CA ALA A 144 -8.18 -1.64 7.47
C ALA A 144 -8.90 -2.95 7.08
N LYS A 145 -9.92 -3.35 7.86
CA LYS A 145 -10.76 -4.52 7.55
C LYS A 145 -11.52 -4.34 6.23
N ASP A 146 -12.05 -3.14 5.99
CA ASP A 146 -12.81 -2.84 4.78
C ASP A 146 -11.91 -2.74 3.57
N ARG A 147 -10.68 -2.25 3.73
CA ARG A 147 -9.73 -2.17 2.62
C ARG A 147 -9.43 -3.53 2.01
N SER A 148 -9.41 -4.60 2.81
CA SER A 148 -9.28 -5.98 2.31
C SER A 148 -10.52 -6.44 1.53
N ALA A 149 -11.71 -6.08 1.99
CA ALA A 149 -12.95 -6.41 1.28
C ALA A 149 -13.10 -5.62 -0.01
N ILE A 150 -12.87 -4.30 0.05
CA ILE A 150 -12.83 -3.39 -1.10
C ILE A 150 -11.83 -3.91 -2.13
N SER A 151 -10.64 -4.34 -1.70
CA SER A 151 -9.62 -4.81 -2.63
C SER A 151 -10.04 -6.06 -3.40
N ALA A 152 -10.64 -7.02 -2.71
CA ALA A 152 -11.17 -8.22 -3.32
C ALA A 152 -12.37 -7.95 -4.24
N ILE A 153 -13.30 -7.04 -3.88
CA ILE A 153 -14.41 -6.64 -4.76
C ILE A 153 -13.90 -5.97 -6.03
N LEU A 154 -12.97 -5.01 -5.91
CA LEU A 154 -12.38 -4.32 -7.05
C LEU A 154 -11.62 -5.28 -7.98
N ALA A 155 -11.00 -6.31 -7.42
CA ALA A 155 -10.34 -7.36 -8.17
C ALA A 155 -11.30 -8.40 -8.77
N GLY A 156 -12.61 -8.35 -8.47
CA GLY A 156 -13.58 -9.37 -8.91
C GLY A 156 -13.45 -10.71 -8.19
N THR A 157 -12.77 -10.75 -7.04
CA THR A 157 -12.60 -11.95 -6.23
C THR A 157 -13.86 -12.23 -5.41
N LYS A 158 -14.35 -13.48 -5.44
CA LYS A 158 -15.48 -13.89 -4.61
C LYS A 158 -15.07 -13.92 -3.13
N ILE A 159 -15.69 -13.06 -2.32
CA ILE A 159 -15.52 -13.03 -0.88
C ILE A 159 -16.71 -13.75 -0.25
N ASP A 160 -16.43 -14.73 0.59
CA ASP A 160 -17.43 -15.26 1.50
C ASP A 160 -17.41 -14.42 2.77
N TYR A 161 -18.39 -13.52 2.90
CA TYR A 161 -18.48 -12.63 4.04
C TYR A 161 -18.96 -13.31 5.33
N ASP A 162 -19.53 -14.51 5.24
CA ASP A 162 -19.98 -15.31 6.39
C ASP A 162 -18.83 -16.15 6.96
N SER A 163 -17.82 -16.45 6.14
CA SER A 163 -16.60 -17.12 6.58
C SER A 163 -15.74 -16.25 7.52
N GLU A 164 -15.00 -16.90 8.43
CA GLU A 164 -13.94 -16.25 9.21
C GLU A 164 -12.68 -15.99 8.38
N ASP A 165 -12.86 -15.50 7.15
CA ASP A 165 -11.75 -15.11 6.32
C ASP A 165 -11.06 -13.89 6.93
N THR A 166 -9.85 -14.13 7.43
CA THR A 166 -8.97 -13.09 7.92
C THR A 166 -8.52 -12.21 6.74
N ALA A 167 -8.15 -10.95 7.02
CA ALA A 167 -7.59 -10.04 6.02
C ALA A 167 -6.45 -10.66 5.19
N ASN A 168 -5.66 -11.54 5.81
CA ASN A 168 -4.58 -12.28 5.15
C ASN A 168 -5.11 -13.26 4.10
N LYS A 169 -6.16 -14.04 4.41
CA LYS A 169 -6.76 -14.98 3.45
C LYS A 169 -7.40 -14.26 2.27
N ILE A 170 -8.08 -13.15 2.53
CA ILE A 170 -8.65 -12.31 1.47
C ILE A 170 -7.52 -11.78 0.58
N THR A 171 -6.44 -11.26 1.19
CA THR A 171 -5.25 -10.79 0.47
C THR A 171 -4.64 -11.88 -0.41
N GLN A 172 -4.46 -13.11 0.10
CA GLN A 172 -3.97 -14.24 -0.68
C GLN A 172 -4.86 -14.54 -1.88
N LYS A 173 -6.18 -14.70 -1.64
CA LYS A 173 -7.16 -14.98 -2.71
C LYS A 173 -7.12 -13.90 -3.79
N THR A 174 -7.09 -12.63 -3.40
CA THR A 174 -7.01 -11.48 -4.33
C THR A 174 -5.72 -11.51 -5.16
N ILE A 175 -4.57 -11.76 -4.54
CA ILE A 175 -3.28 -11.80 -5.24
C ILE A 175 -3.24 -12.97 -6.25
N VAL A 176 -3.69 -14.16 -5.86
CA VAL A 176 -3.77 -15.32 -6.77
C VAL A 176 -4.74 -15.03 -7.91
N HIS A 177 -5.90 -14.45 -7.61
CA HIS A 177 -6.90 -14.13 -8.61
C HIS A 177 -6.37 -13.16 -9.68
N LEU A 178 -5.64 -12.11 -9.26
CA LEU A 178 -5.00 -11.17 -10.18
C LEU A 178 -3.81 -11.81 -10.92
N GLY A 179 -3.09 -12.73 -10.27
CA GLY A 179 -1.99 -13.52 -10.84
C GLY A 179 -0.78 -12.72 -11.30
N LYS A 180 -0.77 -11.39 -11.14
CA LYS A 180 0.31 -10.49 -11.57
C LYS A 180 0.62 -9.44 -10.51
N ILE A 181 1.90 -9.25 -10.23
CA ILE A 181 2.39 -8.29 -9.24
C ILE A 181 3.65 -7.57 -9.73
N PRO A 182 3.76 -6.24 -9.56
CA PRO A 182 5.00 -5.51 -9.85
C PRO A 182 6.17 -5.95 -8.96
N HIS A 183 7.41 -5.95 -9.47
CA HIS A 183 8.60 -6.23 -8.65
C HIS A 183 8.71 -5.32 -7.43
N SER A 184 8.30 -4.05 -7.56
CA SER A 184 8.39 -3.06 -6.49
C SER A 184 7.60 -3.49 -5.26
N CYS A 185 6.45 -4.16 -5.43
CA CYS A 185 5.59 -4.63 -4.34
C CYS A 185 6.25 -5.69 -3.44
N LEU A 186 7.30 -6.36 -3.92
CA LEU A 186 8.06 -7.33 -3.11
C LEU A 186 9.05 -6.68 -2.15
N VAL A 187 9.34 -5.40 -2.36
CA VAL A 187 10.37 -4.66 -1.62
C VAL A 187 9.74 -3.94 -0.44
N HIS A 188 9.28 -4.69 0.55
CA HIS A 188 8.66 -4.14 1.76
C HIS A 188 9.49 -4.41 3.02
N SER A 189 9.31 -3.56 4.04
CA SER A 189 9.99 -3.69 5.34
C SER A 189 9.13 -4.38 6.42
N THR A 190 7.89 -4.71 6.10
CA THR A 190 6.92 -5.32 7.02
C THR A 190 7.12 -6.83 7.18
N SER A 191 6.59 -7.38 8.28
CA SER A 191 6.56 -8.84 8.48
C SER A 191 5.68 -9.52 7.44
N THR A 192 6.15 -10.67 6.97
CA THR A 192 5.43 -11.50 6.01
C THR A 192 4.26 -12.20 6.70
N MET A 193 3.19 -12.45 5.95
CA MET A 193 1.97 -13.06 6.49
C MET A 193 2.17 -14.51 6.93
N THR A 194 3.09 -15.23 6.29
CA THR A 194 3.42 -16.62 6.58
C THR A 194 4.92 -16.78 6.81
N THR A 195 5.28 -17.85 7.51
CA THR A 195 6.67 -18.26 7.76
C THR A 195 7.10 -19.45 6.90
N THR A 196 6.16 -20.00 6.13
CA THR A 196 6.28 -21.12 5.18
C THR A 196 5.34 -20.92 3.98
N GLY A 197 5.57 -21.64 2.88
CA GLY A 197 4.73 -21.62 1.67
C GLY A 197 4.99 -20.46 0.71
N GLY A 198 4.23 -20.41 -0.40
CA GLY A 198 4.47 -19.45 -1.49
C GLY A 198 4.37 -17.98 -1.09
N PHE A 199 3.52 -17.64 -0.12
CA PHE A 199 3.34 -16.26 0.39
C PHE A 199 4.43 -15.76 1.35
N LEU A 200 5.56 -16.46 1.44
CA LEU A 200 6.71 -16.08 2.27
C LEU A 200 7.28 -14.68 1.96
N TRP A 201 6.98 -14.12 0.80
CA TRP A 201 7.41 -12.79 0.36
C TRP A 201 6.33 -11.71 0.59
N CYS A 202 5.11 -12.08 0.97
CA CYS A 202 3.95 -11.19 0.96
C CYS A 202 3.65 -10.65 2.37
N PRO A 203 3.35 -9.35 2.53
CA PRO A 203 2.91 -8.81 3.81
C PRO A 203 1.47 -9.25 4.15
N ALA A 204 1.03 -9.04 5.40
CA ALA A 204 -0.29 -9.41 5.90
C ALA A 204 -1.46 -8.84 5.08
N THR A 205 -1.34 -7.60 4.63
CA THR A 205 -2.37 -6.89 3.86
C THR A 205 -1.76 -6.22 2.63
N ILE A 206 -2.57 -6.08 1.58
CA ILE A 206 -2.19 -5.38 0.34
C ILE A 206 -1.66 -3.97 0.64
N ASP A 207 -2.28 -3.26 1.58
CA ASP A 207 -1.88 -1.88 1.96
C ASP A 207 -0.46 -1.74 2.49
N SER A 208 0.14 -2.85 2.93
CA SER A 208 1.51 -2.89 3.43
C SER A 208 2.54 -3.08 2.30
N MET A 209 2.09 -3.33 1.07
CA MET A 209 2.97 -3.39 -0.10
C MET A 209 3.31 -1.96 -0.57
N PRO A 210 4.57 -1.70 -0.94
CA PRO A 210 4.92 -0.44 -1.57
C PRO A 210 4.23 -0.35 -2.94
N PHE A 211 3.96 0.89 -3.36
CA PHE A 211 3.46 1.20 -4.67
C PHE A 211 4.39 2.20 -5.35
N ASP A 212 4.68 1.99 -6.62
CA ASP A 212 5.49 2.90 -7.41
C ASP A 212 4.61 3.73 -8.34
N ILE A 213 4.47 5.02 -8.01
CA ILE A 213 3.67 5.98 -8.78
C ILE A 213 4.24 6.18 -10.20
N SER A 214 5.54 5.96 -10.38
CA SER A 214 6.24 6.24 -11.65
C SER A 214 5.84 5.26 -12.78
N VAL A 215 5.43 4.04 -12.43
CA VAL A 215 5.03 2.98 -13.37
C VAL A 215 3.76 3.35 -14.15
N ASP A 216 2.96 4.28 -13.62
CA ASP A 216 1.69 4.69 -14.21
C ASP A 216 1.79 5.92 -15.15
N MET A 217 2.97 6.50 -15.33
CA MET A 217 3.17 7.53 -16.35
C MET A 217 3.30 6.87 -17.73
N ARG A 218 2.41 7.23 -18.68
CA ARG A 218 2.21 6.60 -20.02
C ARG A 218 3.45 6.29 -20.86
N ILE A 219 4.61 6.88 -20.56
CA ILE A 219 5.89 6.60 -21.23
C ILE A 219 6.39 5.17 -20.89
N ALA A 220 5.83 4.53 -19.86
CA ALA A 220 6.31 3.25 -19.33
C ALA A 220 5.41 2.03 -19.63
N ILE A 221 4.50 2.04 -20.62
CA ILE A 221 3.60 0.89 -20.85
C ILE A 221 4.36 -0.41 -21.16
N ASP A 222 5.44 -0.32 -21.96
CA ASP A 222 6.28 -1.48 -22.26
C ASP A 222 7.19 -1.87 -21.08
N ALA A 223 7.66 -0.88 -20.31
CA ALA A 223 8.39 -1.11 -19.06
C ALA A 223 7.49 -1.76 -17.99
N LYS A 224 6.21 -1.39 -17.92
CA LYS A 224 5.20 -1.95 -17.01
C LYS A 224 4.96 -3.44 -17.27
N LYS A 225 5.09 -3.91 -18.51
CA LYS A 225 5.00 -5.36 -18.82
C LYS A 225 6.27 -6.11 -18.44
N GLN A 226 7.44 -5.50 -18.63
CA GLN A 226 8.73 -6.09 -18.28
C GLN A 226 8.98 -6.12 -16.77
N SER A 227 8.25 -5.33 -15.98
CA SER A 227 8.39 -5.25 -14.54
C SER A 227 7.34 -6.07 -13.74
N MET A 228 6.66 -7.01 -14.37
CA MET A 228 5.61 -7.80 -13.73
C MET A 228 6.05 -9.24 -13.49
N LEU A 229 5.74 -9.71 -12.29
CA LEU A 229 5.91 -11.09 -11.86
C LEU A 229 4.56 -11.79 -11.95
N THR A 230 4.58 -13.07 -12.28
CA THR A 230 3.41 -13.94 -12.22
C THR A 230 3.34 -14.60 -10.85
N VAL A 231 2.13 -14.71 -10.29
CA VAL A 231 1.89 -15.43 -9.04
C VAL A 231 1.07 -16.67 -9.35
N ASP A 232 1.52 -17.83 -8.90
CA ASP A 232 0.79 -19.08 -9.08
C ASP A 232 -0.25 -19.34 -7.98
N ALA A 233 -0.95 -20.47 -8.07
CA ALA A 233 -2.01 -20.85 -7.14
C ALA A 233 -1.50 -21.08 -5.70
N ASP A 234 -0.22 -21.41 -5.53
CA ASP A 234 0.41 -21.62 -4.22
C ASP A 234 0.97 -20.32 -3.62
N GLY A 235 0.88 -19.22 -4.37
CA GLY A 235 1.37 -17.90 -3.99
C GLY A 235 2.84 -17.66 -4.31
N VAL A 236 3.49 -18.53 -5.08
CA VAL A 236 4.89 -18.33 -5.50
C VAL A 236 4.92 -17.24 -6.56
N ALA A 237 5.70 -16.19 -6.31
CA ALA A 237 5.93 -15.13 -7.28
C ALA A 237 7.14 -15.45 -8.15
N MET A 238 7.01 -15.36 -9.47
CA MET A 238 8.07 -15.68 -10.41
C MET A 238 8.16 -14.71 -11.58
N GLY A 239 9.37 -14.53 -12.10
CA GLY A 239 9.61 -13.71 -13.28
C GLY A 239 11.10 -13.48 -13.51
N GLU A 240 11.42 -12.72 -14.55
CA GLU A 240 12.79 -12.45 -14.96
C GLU A 240 13.41 -11.33 -14.14
N TRP A 241 14.68 -11.51 -13.75
CA TRP A 241 15.45 -10.51 -13.03
C TRP A 241 16.85 -10.42 -13.62
N HIS A 242 17.37 -9.20 -13.67
CA HIS A 242 18.79 -8.97 -13.91
C HIS A 242 19.55 -9.28 -12.62
N CYS A 243 20.31 -10.37 -12.61
CA CYS A 243 21.04 -10.86 -11.44
C CYS A 243 22.55 -10.79 -11.63
N CYS A 244 23.28 -10.53 -10.54
CA CYS A 244 24.73 -10.64 -10.44
C CYS A 244 25.10 -11.40 -9.15
N GLN A 245 25.92 -12.43 -9.25
CA GLN A 245 26.38 -13.19 -8.07
C GLN A 245 27.25 -12.32 -7.15
N VAL A 246 27.00 -12.41 -5.85
CA VAL A 246 27.74 -11.69 -4.80
C VAL A 246 29.01 -12.47 -4.45
N LYS A 247 30.18 -11.86 -4.63
CA LYS A 247 31.45 -12.44 -4.19
C LYS A 247 31.70 -12.13 -2.71
N LYS A 248 32.36 -13.04 -1.97
CA LYS A 248 32.66 -12.90 -0.52
C LYS A 248 33.37 -11.59 -0.13
N THR A 249 34.16 -11.02 -1.04
CA THR A 249 34.84 -9.72 -0.87
C THR A 249 33.89 -8.52 -0.84
N MET A 250 32.67 -8.66 -1.36
CA MET A 250 31.67 -7.58 -1.48
C MET A 250 30.78 -7.41 -0.26
N SER A 251 30.62 -8.44 0.57
CA SER A 251 29.75 -8.38 1.75
C SER A 251 30.15 -7.29 2.76
N ARG A 252 31.39 -6.77 2.65
CA ARG A 252 31.93 -5.71 3.50
C ARG A 252 31.72 -4.29 2.96
N THR A 253 31.54 -4.10 1.66
CA THR A 253 31.61 -2.77 1.01
C THR A 253 30.24 -2.16 0.71
N PHE A 254 29.19 -2.97 0.51
CA PHE A 254 27.96 -2.52 -0.15
C PHE A 254 26.73 -2.32 0.75
N VAL A 255 26.82 -2.53 2.07
CA VAL A 255 25.62 -2.53 2.93
C VAL A 255 25.43 -1.17 3.61
N SER A 256 24.92 -0.19 2.87
CA SER A 256 24.15 0.91 3.47
C SER A 256 22.70 0.78 3.07
N CYS A 257 21.86 0.25 3.95
CA CYS A 257 20.41 0.21 3.76
C CYS A 257 19.86 1.59 4.13
N ARG A 258 19.26 2.30 3.17
CA ARG A 258 18.64 3.60 3.44
C ARG A 258 17.21 3.66 2.93
N TRP A 259 16.39 2.79 3.47
CA TRP A 259 14.93 2.93 3.60
C TRP A 259 14.59 2.22 4.91
N ASP A 260 13.52 2.64 5.58
CA ASP A 260 13.12 2.30 6.95
C ASP A 260 12.92 0.78 7.18
N THR A 261 14.03 0.03 7.18
CA THR A 261 14.01 -1.42 7.35
C THR A 261 14.02 -1.71 8.84
N ASN A 262 13.00 -2.44 9.26
CA ASN A 262 12.95 -3.15 10.52
C ASN A 262 14.36 -3.71 10.87
N PRO A 263 14.92 -3.39 12.04
CA PRO A 263 16.25 -3.86 12.48
C PRO A 263 16.45 -5.38 12.36
N LEU A 264 15.34 -6.14 12.40
CA LEU A 264 15.30 -7.58 12.17
C LEU A 264 15.71 -7.98 10.75
N SER A 265 15.17 -7.30 9.73
CA SER A 265 15.47 -7.59 8.32
C SER A 265 16.93 -7.30 8.01
N PHE A 266 17.47 -6.20 8.55
CA PHE A 266 18.88 -5.84 8.42
C PHE A 266 19.81 -6.87 9.08
N SER A 267 19.48 -7.29 10.30
CA SER A 267 20.27 -8.29 11.03
C SER A 267 20.27 -9.65 10.34
N ARG A 268 19.12 -10.08 9.78
CA ARG A 268 18.99 -11.30 8.98
C ARG A 268 19.83 -11.24 7.70
N LEU A 269 19.76 -10.13 6.97
CA LEU A 269 20.56 -9.90 5.75
C LEU A 269 22.06 -9.95 6.07
N ARG A 270 22.50 -9.22 7.11
CA ARG A 270 23.90 -9.19 7.52
C ARG A 270 24.41 -10.56 7.95
N ARG A 271 23.58 -11.38 8.60
CA ARG A 271 23.93 -12.77 8.93
C ARG A 271 24.05 -13.62 7.66
N HIS A 272 23.08 -13.57 6.76
CA HIS A 272 23.10 -14.34 5.51
C HIS A 272 24.28 -13.99 4.62
N LEU A 273 24.61 -12.71 4.46
CA LEU A 273 25.79 -12.26 3.70
C LEU A 273 27.12 -12.63 4.35
N LYS A 274 27.13 -12.91 5.67
CA LYS A 274 28.33 -13.39 6.39
C LYS A 274 28.48 -14.91 6.30
N THR A 275 27.38 -15.66 6.28
CA THR A 275 27.38 -17.13 6.40
C THR A 275 27.23 -17.87 5.07
N ARG A 276 26.65 -17.26 4.01
CA ARG A 276 26.42 -17.92 2.72
C ARG A 276 27.10 -17.21 1.55
N ILE A 277 27.58 -18.01 0.60
CA ILE A 277 28.29 -17.57 -0.63
C ILE A 277 27.30 -17.43 -1.81
N ASP A 278 26.08 -17.96 -1.69
CA ASP A 278 25.08 -18.00 -2.77
C ASP A 278 24.07 -16.85 -2.65
N ALA A 279 24.56 -15.61 -2.63
CA ALA A 279 23.72 -14.43 -2.72
C ALA A 279 23.80 -13.83 -4.13
N PHE A 280 22.69 -13.27 -4.61
CA PHE A 280 22.62 -12.55 -5.88
C PHE A 280 22.09 -11.14 -5.62
N PHE A 281 22.68 -10.15 -6.27
CA PHE A 281 22.08 -8.83 -6.42
C PHE A 281 21.12 -8.87 -7.60
N CYS A 282 19.91 -8.37 -7.41
CA CYS A 282 18.94 -8.21 -8.48
C CYS A 282 18.73 -6.72 -8.74
N ASP A 283 18.89 -6.29 -9.99
CA ASP A 283 18.67 -4.89 -10.38
C ASP A 283 17.18 -4.62 -10.58
N HIS A 284 16.65 -3.65 -9.85
CA HIS A 284 15.28 -3.16 -9.97
C HIS A 284 15.16 -2.00 -10.97
N SER A 285 16.26 -1.31 -11.28
CA SER A 285 16.29 -0.04 -12.02
C SER A 285 16.44 -0.18 -13.53
N GLN A 286 17.04 -1.27 -14.02
CA GLN A 286 17.27 -1.46 -15.47
C GLN A 286 16.07 -2.00 -16.26
N LEU A 287 14.97 -2.34 -15.59
CA LEU A 287 13.72 -2.71 -16.27
C LEU A 287 12.85 -1.47 -16.61
N SER A 288 13.14 -0.29 -16.04
CA SER A 288 12.34 0.93 -16.24
C SER A 288 12.95 1.94 -17.21
N THR A 289 14.23 1.82 -17.55
CA THR A 289 14.89 2.70 -18.52
C THR A 289 15.08 1.98 -19.84
N GLY A 290 14.14 2.19 -20.78
CA GLY A 290 14.21 1.70 -22.17
C GLY A 290 15.33 2.32 -23.01
N GLY A 291 16.49 2.60 -22.40
CA GLY A 291 17.55 3.45 -22.94
C GLY A 291 18.93 2.95 -22.57
N ARG A 292 19.21 1.66 -22.76
CA ARG A 292 20.54 1.15 -23.10
C ARG A 292 20.34 -0.20 -23.78
N SER A 293 20.83 -0.30 -25.01
CA SER A 293 20.78 -1.49 -25.85
C SER A 293 21.23 -2.73 -25.07
N SER A 294 20.26 -3.48 -24.54
CA SER A 294 20.45 -4.87 -24.18
C SER A 294 20.59 -5.62 -25.49
N ARG A 295 21.82 -5.83 -25.94
CA ARG A 295 22.11 -6.86 -26.93
C ARG A 295 21.61 -8.17 -26.32
N ARG A 296 20.41 -8.61 -26.74
CA ARG A 296 20.00 -10.01 -26.61
C ARG A 296 21.17 -10.86 -27.13
N PRO A 297 21.75 -11.77 -26.34
CA PRO A 297 22.54 -12.83 -26.93
C PRO A 297 21.55 -13.63 -27.78
N THR A 298 21.64 -13.50 -29.10
CA THR A 298 21.09 -14.47 -30.03
C THR A 298 21.92 -15.74 -29.84
N GLY A 299 21.50 -16.57 -28.89
CA GLY A 299 22.18 -17.80 -28.52
C GLY A 299 21.19 -18.74 -27.85
N GLU A 300 20.79 -19.75 -28.61
CA GLU A 300 20.22 -21.04 -28.21
C GLU A 300 19.23 -21.06 -27.04
N THR A 301 17.98 -21.31 -27.40
CA THR A 301 16.88 -21.81 -26.59
C THR A 301 17.27 -23.11 -25.86
N THR A 302 17.97 -23.00 -24.74
CA THR A 302 17.85 -24.00 -23.68
C THR A 302 16.43 -23.94 -23.15
N ARG A 303 15.68 -25.04 -23.29
CA ARG A 303 14.24 -25.16 -23.02
C ARG A 303 13.80 -24.79 -21.58
N ASN A 304 14.71 -24.49 -20.67
CA ASN A 304 14.41 -23.93 -19.35
C ASN A 304 15.57 -23.00 -18.93
N PRO A 305 15.38 -21.67 -18.81
CA PRO A 305 16.39 -20.80 -18.24
C PRO A 305 16.70 -21.22 -16.79
N PRO A 306 17.94 -21.07 -16.31
CA PRO A 306 18.29 -21.40 -14.93
C PRO A 306 17.39 -20.59 -13.97
N ALA A 307 16.64 -21.31 -13.13
CA ALA A 307 15.74 -20.73 -12.15
C ALA A 307 16.41 -20.64 -10.78
N LEU A 308 16.26 -19.50 -10.12
CA LEU A 308 16.80 -19.22 -8.81
C LEU A 308 15.67 -19.16 -7.78
N SER A 309 15.59 -20.15 -6.89
CA SER A 309 14.61 -20.17 -5.81
C SER A 309 15.12 -19.35 -4.63
N CYS A 310 14.36 -18.31 -4.26
CA CYS A 310 14.70 -17.36 -3.22
C CYS A 310 13.68 -17.39 -2.08
N ARG A 311 14.18 -17.37 -0.85
CA ARG A 311 13.34 -17.22 0.34
C ARG A 311 13.15 -15.75 0.77
N TYR A 312 14.15 -14.91 0.51
CA TYR A 312 14.18 -13.53 0.98
C TYR A 312 14.73 -12.62 -0.12
N ILE A 313 14.08 -11.47 -0.27
CA ILE A 313 14.60 -10.33 -1.03
C ILE A 313 14.90 -9.22 -0.04
N ALA A 314 16.02 -8.53 -0.25
CA ALA A 314 16.33 -7.30 0.46
C ALA A 314 16.93 -6.29 -0.50
N THR A 315 16.66 -5.02 -0.25
CA THR A 315 17.18 -3.92 -1.06
C THR A 315 18.46 -3.38 -0.47
N VAL A 316 19.43 -3.19 -1.35
CA VAL A 316 20.76 -2.68 -1.01
C VAL A 316 21.05 -1.51 -1.92
N MET A 317 21.41 -0.36 -1.36
CA MET A 317 21.95 0.76 -2.15
C MET A 317 23.43 0.49 -2.38
N THR A 318 23.89 0.64 -3.62
CA THR A 318 25.29 0.42 -3.98
C THR A 318 25.83 1.65 -4.67
N HIS A 319 27.10 1.95 -4.44
CA HIS A 319 27.78 3.12 -5.03
C HIS A 319 28.70 2.75 -6.21
N GLN A 320 28.85 1.46 -6.56
CA GLN A 320 29.81 0.99 -7.56
C GLN A 320 29.33 -0.29 -8.28
N PHE A 321 28.81 -0.17 -9.50
CA PHE A 321 28.40 -1.33 -10.33
C PHE A 321 29.01 -1.38 -11.74
N GLU A 322 29.91 -0.47 -12.08
CA GLU A 322 30.17 -0.11 -13.49
C GLU A 322 30.89 -1.14 -14.40
N SER A 323 31.06 -2.42 -14.04
CA SER A 323 31.77 -3.35 -14.95
C SER A 323 31.46 -4.84 -14.82
N ARG A 324 30.25 -5.23 -14.44
CA ARG A 324 29.95 -6.66 -14.18
C ARG A 324 28.95 -7.29 -15.15
N PRO A 325 29.13 -8.58 -15.50
CA PRO A 325 28.17 -9.30 -16.32
C PRO A 325 26.91 -9.54 -15.50
N TRP A 326 25.88 -8.74 -15.78
CA TRP A 326 24.52 -9.04 -15.38
C TRP A 326 23.99 -10.15 -16.28
N GLN A 327 23.29 -11.10 -15.68
CA GLN A 327 22.60 -12.16 -16.41
C GLN A 327 21.12 -12.12 -16.06
N VAL A 328 20.26 -12.45 -17.02
CA VAL A 328 18.82 -12.58 -16.78
C VAL A 328 18.56 -13.98 -16.22
N LEU A 329 18.00 -14.05 -15.02
CA LEU A 329 17.58 -15.30 -14.38
C LEU A 329 16.08 -15.24 -14.07
N VAL A 330 15.42 -16.40 -14.14
CA VAL A 330 14.06 -16.52 -13.59
C VAL A 330 14.19 -16.71 -12.08
N VAL A 331 13.62 -15.81 -11.29
CA VAL A 331 13.62 -15.93 -9.82
C VAL A 331 12.26 -16.40 -9.37
N ARG A 332 12.21 -17.40 -8.49
CA ARG A 332 10.99 -17.95 -7.88
C ARG A 332 11.00 -17.67 -6.38
N LEU A 333 9.97 -17.01 -5.87
CA LEU A 333 9.91 -16.51 -4.50
C LEU A 333 8.83 -17.23 -3.72
N GLY A 334 9.22 -17.79 -2.57
CA GLY A 334 8.31 -18.57 -1.71
C GLY A 334 8.34 -20.08 -1.98
N GLU A 335 9.15 -20.52 -2.93
CA GLU A 335 9.43 -21.95 -3.13
C GLU A 335 10.41 -22.44 -2.04
N MET A 336 9.96 -23.37 -1.18
CA MET A 336 10.84 -24.02 -0.21
C MET A 336 11.54 -25.20 -0.88
N THR A 337 12.83 -25.05 -1.22
CA THR A 337 13.70 -26.21 -1.37
C THR A 337 13.92 -26.81 0.02
N LEU A 338 13.47 -28.04 0.23
CA LEU A 338 13.36 -28.79 1.50
C LEU A 338 14.61 -28.89 2.41
N ASN A 339 15.74 -28.26 2.09
CA ASN A 339 17.03 -28.49 2.75
C ASN A 339 17.60 -27.30 3.56
N GLY A 340 16.76 -26.33 3.98
CA GLY A 340 17.22 -25.16 4.75
C GLY A 340 16.72 -25.14 6.20
N PRO A 341 17.60 -25.00 7.22
CA PRO A 341 17.17 -24.94 8.61
C PRO A 341 16.27 -23.73 8.89
N ILE A 342 15.27 -23.93 9.74
CA ILE A 342 14.31 -22.90 10.18
C ILE A 342 14.96 -22.06 11.29
N ILE A 343 15.68 -20.99 10.92
CA ILE A 343 16.40 -20.09 11.84
C ILE A 343 15.46 -19.00 12.41
N ALA A 344 14.33 -19.40 13.01
CA ALA A 344 13.39 -18.44 13.61
C ALA A 344 13.74 -18.11 15.07
N ASN A 345 14.12 -19.10 15.87
CA ASN A 345 14.23 -18.96 17.33
C ASN A 345 15.54 -18.30 17.80
N GLU A 346 16.68 -18.56 17.16
CA GLU A 346 17.97 -17.92 17.51
C GLU A 346 18.00 -16.42 17.16
N ALA A 347 17.29 -16.02 16.10
CA ALA A 347 17.21 -14.61 15.70
C ALA A 347 16.49 -13.75 16.75
N ILE A 348 15.54 -14.32 17.48
CA ILE A 348 14.82 -13.65 18.58
C ILE A 348 15.73 -13.48 19.80
N TYR A 349 16.58 -14.47 20.09
CA TYR A 349 17.54 -14.42 21.20
C TYR A 349 18.62 -13.36 20.97
N GLU A 350 19.18 -13.27 19.76
CA GLU A 350 20.15 -12.23 19.41
C GLU A 350 19.53 -10.83 19.37
N LEU A 351 18.24 -10.68 19.02
CA LEU A 351 17.55 -9.38 19.08
C LEU A 351 17.46 -8.86 20.51
N LYS A 352 17.14 -9.74 21.47
CA LYS A 352 17.15 -9.38 22.89
C LYS A 352 18.54 -8.90 23.31
N ASN A 353 19.59 -9.59 22.88
CA ASN A 353 20.97 -9.22 23.20
C ASN A 353 21.42 -7.92 22.51
N GLU A 354 21.02 -7.67 21.27
CA GLU A 354 21.38 -6.44 20.55
C GLU A 354 20.60 -5.22 21.05
N LEU A 355 19.34 -5.39 21.45
CA LEU A 355 18.57 -4.34 22.13
C LEU A 355 19.14 -4.01 23.52
N VAL A 356 19.63 -5.03 24.24
CA VAL A 356 20.37 -4.85 25.51
C VAL A 356 21.68 -4.10 25.25
N ARG A 357 22.45 -4.46 24.22
CA ARG A 357 23.67 -3.72 23.85
C ARG A 357 23.40 -2.27 23.44
N ARG A 358 22.32 -2.01 22.69
CA ARG A 358 21.93 -0.65 22.30
C ARG A 358 21.43 0.19 23.48
N ARG A 359 20.84 -0.42 24.50
CA ARG A 359 20.54 0.25 25.78
C ARG A 359 21.79 0.51 26.62
N ALA A 360 22.84 -0.28 26.44
CA ALA A 360 24.11 -0.15 27.15
C ALA A 360 25.10 0.83 26.48
N LEU A 361 24.86 1.26 25.24
CA LEU A 361 25.66 2.30 24.60
C LEU A 361 25.32 3.67 25.22
N PRO A 362 26.33 4.52 25.54
CA PRO A 362 26.07 5.88 26.00
C PRO A 362 25.21 6.61 24.98
N ARG A 363 24.11 7.25 25.43
CA ARG A 363 23.27 8.10 24.57
C ARG A 363 24.20 9.10 23.88
N SER A 364 24.31 8.99 22.56
CA SER A 364 25.23 9.79 21.76
C SER A 364 25.03 11.28 21.97
N ASP A 365 26.12 12.03 21.85
CA ASP A 365 26.28 13.48 22.07
C ASP A 365 25.18 14.35 21.39
N TRP A 366 24.58 13.86 20.29
CA TRP A 366 23.47 14.55 19.62
C TRP A 366 22.15 14.53 20.41
N VAL A 367 21.86 13.49 21.20
CA VAL A 367 20.65 13.41 22.06
C VAL A 367 20.80 14.34 23.27
N GLN A 368 22.00 14.45 23.84
CA GLN A 368 22.29 15.43 24.88
C GLN A 368 22.24 16.87 24.34
N LYS A 369 22.75 17.12 23.12
CA LYS A 369 22.63 18.41 22.43
C LYS A 369 21.18 18.75 22.06
N ALA A 370 20.37 17.78 21.67
CA ALA A 370 18.94 17.97 21.40
C ALA A 370 18.16 18.30 22.69
N ASN A 371 18.45 17.61 23.79
CA ASN A 371 17.83 17.90 25.09
C ASN A 371 18.30 19.25 25.68
N LYS A 372 19.56 19.65 25.48
CA LYS A 372 20.05 20.99 25.84
C LYS A 372 19.39 22.09 25.02
N ARG A 373 19.18 21.88 23.72
CA ARG A 373 18.46 22.84 22.85
C ARG A 373 16.98 22.94 23.22
N ALA A 374 16.34 21.83 23.60
CA ALA A 374 14.95 21.82 24.07
C ALA A 374 14.81 22.58 25.40
N GLY A 375 15.71 22.37 26.36
CA GLY A 375 15.69 23.09 27.64
C GLY A 375 15.96 24.59 27.52
N HIS A 376 16.74 25.01 26.52
CA HIS A 376 17.04 26.43 26.31
C HIS A 376 15.87 27.19 25.61
N MET A 377 14.99 26.50 24.89
CA MET A 377 13.77 27.13 24.33
C MET A 377 12.69 27.41 25.39
N ASP A 378 12.69 26.68 26.51
CA ASP A 378 11.72 26.86 27.60
C ASP A 378 12.01 28.08 28.50
N GLU A 379 13.22 28.67 28.40
CA GLU A 379 13.65 29.86 29.16
C GLU A 379 13.48 31.17 28.36
N VAL A 380 13.40 31.12 27.02
CA VAL A 380 13.42 32.32 26.15
C VAL A 380 12.01 32.68 25.62
N MET A 381 10.99 31.85 25.86
CA MET A 381 9.64 32.10 25.36
C MET A 381 8.83 33.02 26.29
N PRO A 382 8.20 34.10 25.77
CA PRO A 382 7.33 34.97 26.55
C PRO A 382 6.07 34.24 27.04
N GLY A 383 5.57 34.64 28.21
CA GLY A 383 4.62 33.88 29.05
C GLY A 383 3.29 33.46 28.41
N SER A 384 2.89 34.03 27.27
CA SER A 384 1.67 33.63 26.56
C SER A 384 1.79 32.31 25.80
N TYR A 385 3.00 31.88 25.42
CA TYR A 385 3.23 30.61 24.71
C TYR A 385 3.44 29.41 25.64
N ARG A 386 3.68 29.65 26.94
CA ARG A 386 3.97 28.60 27.92
C ARG A 386 2.74 27.78 28.30
N SER A 387 1.55 28.38 28.32
CA SER A 387 0.31 27.68 28.68
C SER A 387 -0.21 26.80 27.54
N GLU A 388 -0.07 27.23 26.28
CA GLU A 388 -0.52 26.47 25.11
C GLU A 388 0.36 25.22 24.87
N TYR A 389 1.65 25.31 25.16
CA TYR A 389 2.60 24.19 25.04
C TYR A 389 2.46 23.16 26.17
N ALA A 390 2.15 23.61 27.39
CA ALA A 390 1.89 22.72 28.53
C ALA A 390 0.59 21.92 28.33
N SER A 391 -0.47 22.54 27.81
CA SER A 391 -1.75 21.87 27.53
C SER A 391 -1.64 20.76 26.47
N LYS A 392 -0.86 20.98 25.41
CA LYS A 392 -0.62 19.96 24.36
C LYS A 392 0.25 18.79 24.82
N ARG A 393 1.04 18.94 25.90
CA ARG A 393 1.92 17.88 26.41
C ARG A 393 1.19 16.89 27.31
N THR A 394 0.20 17.33 28.07
CA THR A 394 -0.64 16.45 28.91
C THR A 394 -1.53 15.55 28.05
N GLN A 395 -2.01 16.06 26.91
CA GLN A 395 -2.88 15.31 25.99
C GLN A 395 -2.16 14.17 25.24
N TYR A 396 -0.82 14.16 25.18
CA TYR A 396 -0.03 13.13 24.50
C TYR A 396 0.46 11.99 25.40
N VAL A 397 0.30 12.11 26.73
CA VAL A 397 0.80 11.11 27.69
C VAL A 397 -0.30 10.13 28.13
N GLU A 398 -1.58 10.46 27.93
CA GLU A 398 -2.71 9.61 28.39
C GLU A 398 -3.16 8.52 27.40
N ASP A 399 -2.72 8.53 26.13
CA ASP A 399 -3.19 7.57 25.10
C ASP A 399 -2.26 6.36 24.84
N VAL A 400 -1.47 5.92 25.84
CA VAL A 400 -0.67 4.68 25.74
C VAL A 400 -1.11 3.67 26.80
N PRO A 401 -1.86 2.59 26.46
CA PRO A 401 -2.19 1.57 27.45
C PRO A 401 -0.97 0.68 27.72
N LEU A 402 -0.39 0.84 28.91
CA LEU A 402 0.58 -0.07 29.51
C LEU A 402 -0.09 -1.42 29.84
N ARG A 403 0.20 -2.47 29.06
CA ARG A 403 -0.08 -3.86 29.46
C ARG A 403 1.03 -4.38 30.37
N SER A 404 0.75 -4.53 31.66
CA SER A 404 1.43 -5.46 32.56
C SER A 404 0.39 -6.26 33.35
N GLY A 405 0.44 -7.59 33.27
CA GLY A 405 -0.51 -8.47 33.96
C GLY A 405 -0.01 -8.99 35.31
N ARG A 406 -0.94 -9.36 36.20
CA ARG A 406 -1.12 -10.74 36.73
C ARG A 406 -2.19 -10.81 37.85
N LYS A 407 -2.99 -11.89 37.76
CA LYS A 407 -3.53 -12.78 38.81
C LYS A 407 -4.77 -12.40 39.67
N SER A 408 -5.89 -13.05 39.32
CA SER A 408 -6.75 -13.96 40.13
C SER A 408 -7.36 -13.54 41.49
N SER A 409 -8.71 -13.45 41.53
CA SER A 409 -9.64 -14.10 42.50
C SER A 409 -11.09 -13.65 42.21
N GLU A 410 -11.98 -14.53 41.72
CA GLU A 410 -13.18 -15.08 42.40
C GLU A 410 -14.35 -14.11 42.75
N ARG A 411 -15.54 -14.45 42.21
CA ARG A 411 -16.93 -14.28 42.77
C ARG A 411 -17.52 -12.84 42.78
N LEU A 412 -18.78 -12.52 42.45
CA LEU A 412 -20.09 -13.19 42.23
C LEU A 412 -21.03 -12.27 41.35
N PHE A 413 -21.99 -12.89 40.66
CA PHE A 413 -23.36 -12.48 40.22
C PHE A 413 -23.79 -11.00 39.95
N HIS A 414 -24.33 -10.78 38.72
CA HIS A 414 -25.55 -10.06 38.21
C HIS A 414 -26.36 -9.05 39.08
N PRO A 415 -27.32 -8.25 38.53
CA PRO A 415 -27.61 -7.81 37.14
C PRO A 415 -27.91 -6.27 37.03
N ASP A 416 -28.33 -5.83 35.83
CA ASP A 416 -29.11 -4.61 35.51
C ASP A 416 -28.43 -3.24 35.47
N THR A 417 -28.34 -2.69 34.25
CA THR A 417 -28.97 -1.39 33.94
C THR A 417 -29.08 -1.23 32.43
N GLU A 418 -30.33 -1.35 31.96
CA GLU A 418 -30.84 -0.61 30.81
C GLU A 418 -30.52 0.88 31.01
N ASP A 419 -30.05 1.57 29.96
CA ASP A 419 -30.76 2.74 29.43
C ASP A 419 -30.02 3.39 28.26
N LEU A 420 -30.81 3.63 27.22
CA LEU A 420 -30.86 4.83 26.37
C LEU A 420 -29.56 5.46 25.87
N ILE A 421 -29.43 5.59 24.54
CA ILE A 421 -29.56 6.90 23.88
C ILE A 421 -29.87 6.69 22.39
N ARG A 422 -31.00 7.30 22.00
CA ARG A 422 -31.38 7.64 20.63
C ARG A 422 -30.50 8.78 20.13
N LEU A 423 -29.92 8.65 18.93
CA LEU A 423 -29.92 9.66 17.85
C LEU A 423 -29.35 9.02 16.58
#